data_AF-R9LWE3-F1
#
_entry.id   AF-R9LWE3-F1
#
_cell.length_a   1.000
_cell.length_b   1.000
_cell.length_c   1.000
_cell.angle_alpha   90.00
_cell.angle_beta   90.00
_cell.angle_gamma   90.00
#
_symmetry.space_group_name_H-M   'P 1'
#
loop_
_entity.id
_entity.type
_entity.pdbx_description
1 polymer ?
#
loop_
_entity_poly.entity_id
_entity_poly.type
_entity_poly.pdbx_seq_one_letter_code
_entity_poly.pdbx_strand_id
1 'polypeptide(L)' 'MEFTEDDLREAKRQIDSILHKLRETVKTLESKEHAERYRSQVTLTRRRIKAFEIANRLIEEKRQAVPD' A
#
# COMPACT_ATOMS: atom_id res chain seq x y z
N MET A 1 5.26 -13.92 -17.38
CA MET A 1 6.01 -12.71 -17.73
C MET A 1 7.03 -12.52 -16.63
N GLU A 2 8.32 -12.50 -16.93
CA GLU A 2 9.32 -12.09 -15.95
C GLU A 2 9.31 -10.57 -15.85
N PHE A 3 9.40 -10.03 -14.64
CA PHE A 3 9.47 -8.59 -14.39
C PHE A 3 10.94 -8.19 -14.38
N THR A 4 11.28 -7.08 -15.04
CA THR A 4 12.62 -6.50 -14.98
C THR A 4 12.86 -5.86 -13.61
N GLU A 5 14.13 -5.57 -13.28
CA GLU A 5 14.45 -4.82 -12.05
C GLU A 5 13.74 -3.45 -12.03
N ASP A 6 13.69 -2.76 -13.17
CA ASP A 6 13.01 -1.48 -13.32
C ASP A 6 11.50 -1.61 -13.12
N ASP A 7 10.86 -2.68 -13.62
CA ASP A 7 9.45 -2.96 -13.36
C ASP A 7 9.18 -3.14 -11.87
N LEU A 8 10.04 -3.91 -11.17
CA LEU A 8 9.92 -4.14 -9.74
C LEU A 8 10.15 -2.84 -8.95
N ARG A 9 11.12 -2.02 -9.36
CA ARG A 9 11.41 -0.73 -8.74
C ARG A 9 10.24 0.23 -8.90
N GLU A 10 9.66 0.31 -10.09
CA GLU A 10 8.51 1.18 -10.34
C GLU A 10 7.26 0.69 -9.61
N ALA A 11 6.98 -0.62 -9.66
CA ALA A 11 5.86 -1.20 -8.91
C ALA A 11 5.97 -0.90 -7.40
N LYS A 12 7.16 -1.03 -6.83
CA LYS A 12 7.42 -0.67 -5.43
C LYS A 12 7.14 0.81 -5.17
N ARG A 13 7.66 1.73 -6.01
CA ARG A 13 7.40 3.18 -5.89
C ARG A 13 5.90 3.50 -5.91
N GLN A 14 5.15 2.86 -6.80
CA GLN A 14 3.71 3.05 -6.90
C GLN A 14 2.98 2.55 -5.65
N ILE A 15 3.34 1.38 -5.12
CA ILE A 15 2.75 0.84 -3.89
C ILE A 15 3.07 1.73 -2.67
N ASP A 16 4.30 2.22 -2.54
CA ASP A 16 4.66 3.15 -1.46
C ASP A 16 3.82 4.44 -1.50
N SER A 17 3.59 4.99 -2.69
CA SER A 17 2.70 6.15 -2.90
C SER A 17 1.25 5.86 -2.51
N ILE A 18 0.73 4.69 -2.90
CA ILE A 18 -0.62 4.25 -2.52
C ILE A 18 -0.73 4.07 -1.00
N LEU A 19 0.26 3.43 -0.37
CA LEU A 19 0.29 3.24 1.08
C LEU A 19 0.24 4.56 1.82
N HIS A 20 1.02 5.56 1.39
CA HIS A 20 0.98 6.89 1.97
C HIS A 20 -0.43 7.50 1.89
N LYS A 21 -1.04 7.50 0.70
CA LYS A 21 -2.40 8.05 0.49
C LYS A 21 -3.47 7.32 1.30
N LEU A 22 -3.39 6.00 1.42
CA LEU A 22 -4.35 5.22 2.22
C LEU A 22 -4.23 5.54 3.72
N ARG A 23 -3.01 5.73 4.22
CA ARG A 23 -2.78 6.13 5.62
C ARG A 23 -3.34 7.53 5.90
N GLU A 24 -3.15 8.48 4.99
CA GLU A 24 -3.76 9.81 5.10
C GLU A 24 -5.29 9.73 5.02
N THR A 25 -5.83 8.89 4.13
CA THR A 25 -7.28 8.66 4.03
C THR A 25 -7.86 8.14 5.35
N VAL A 26 -7.17 7.21 6.04
CA VAL A 26 -7.61 6.76 7.37
C VAL A 26 -7.66 7.92 8.35
N LYS A 27 -6.60 8.73 8.44
CA LYS A 27 -6.55 9.91 9.32
C LYS A 27 -7.70 10.87 9.03
N THR A 28 -7.96 11.17 7.75
CA THR A 28 -9.06 12.06 7.34
C THR A 28 -10.44 11.50 7.68
N LEU A 29 -10.65 10.20 7.54
CA LEU A 29 -11.94 9.58 7.89
C LEU A 29 -12.16 9.57 9.41
N GLU A 30 -11.10 9.35 10.19
CA GLU A 30 -11.15 9.32 11.65
C GLU A 30 -11.28 10.72 12.26
N SER A 31 -10.85 11.78 11.56
CA SER A 31 -10.97 13.17 12.03
C SER A 31 -12.32 13.83 11.71
N LYS A 32 -13.25 13.13 11.05
CA LYS A 32 -14.58 13.65 10.72
C LYS A 32 -15.45 13.72 11.98
N GLU A 33 -16.28 14.75 12.09
CA GLU A 33 -17.21 14.96 13.22
C GLU A 33 -18.14 13.75 13.49
N HIS A 34 -18.51 13.02 12.44
CA HIS A 34 -19.31 11.79 12.49
C HIS A 34 -18.50 10.56 12.06
N ALA A 35 -17.33 10.35 12.67
CA ALA A 35 -16.39 9.27 12.34
C ALA A 35 -17.04 7.87 12.35
N GLU A 36 -18.07 7.65 13.19
CA GLU A 36 -18.83 6.41 13.27
C GLU A 36 -19.48 6.00 11.95
N ARG A 37 -19.88 6.96 11.11
CA ARG A 37 -20.46 6.72 9.79
C ARG A 37 -19.45 6.15 8.79
N TYR A 38 -18.15 6.34 9.07
CA TYR A 38 -17.06 5.92 8.20
C TYR A 38 -16.38 4.63 8.67
N ARG A 39 -16.92 3.94 9.68
CA ARG A 39 -16.28 2.76 10.30
C ARG A 39 -15.97 1.65 9.31
N SER A 40 -16.88 1.38 8.38
CA SER A 40 -16.70 0.38 7.32
C SER A 40 -15.58 0.79 6.36
N GLN A 41 -15.52 2.06 5.98
CA GLN A 41 -14.49 2.62 5.10
C GLN A 41 -13.12 2.56 5.77
N VAL A 42 -13.02 2.97 7.04
CA VAL A 42 -11.78 2.87 7.83
C VAL A 42 -11.30 1.41 7.90
N THR A 43 -12.21 0.48 8.19
CA THR A 43 -11.89 -0.96 8.27
C THR A 43 -11.37 -1.49 6.95
N LEU A 44 -12.06 -1.18 5.84
CA LEU A 44 -11.64 -1.62 4.51
C LEU A 44 -10.31 -0.99 4.08
N THR A 45 -10.10 0.30 4.36
CA THR A 45 -8.84 1.00 4.05
C THR A 45 -7.67 0.41 4.84
N ARG A 46 -7.84 0.10 6.13
CA ARG A 46 -6.84 -0.61 6.93
C ARG A 46 -6.50 -1.99 6.36
N ARG A 47 -7.49 -2.75 5.87
CA ARG A 47 -7.25 -4.03 5.20
C ARG A 47 -6.46 -3.86 3.90
N ARG A 48 -6.76 -2.83 3.11
CA ARG A 48 -5.98 -2.50 1.89
C ARG A 48 -4.54 -2.14 2.23
N ILE A 49 -4.30 -1.33 3.27
CA ILE A 49 -2.96 -1.01 3.74
C ILE A 49 -2.18 -2.31 4.01
N LYS A 50 -2.74 -3.23 4.79
CA LYS A 50 -2.09 -4.53 5.08
C LYS A 50 -1.78 -5.34 3.81
N ALA A 51 -2.73 -5.40 2.87
CA ALA A 51 -2.53 -6.11 1.61
C ALA A 51 -1.39 -5.49 0.78
N PHE A 52 -1.35 -4.16 0.69
CA PHE A 52 -0.28 -3.45 -0.01
C PHE A 52 1.07 -3.53 0.70
N GLU A 53 1.11 -3.58 2.04
CA GLU A 53 2.35 -3.82 2.80
C GLU A 53 2.94 -5.20 2.50
N ILE A 54 2.09 -6.23 2.42
CA ILE A 54 2.50 -7.58 2.01
C ILE A 54 3.04 -7.55 0.58
N ALA A 55 2.30 -6.95 -0.36
CA ALA A 55 2.74 -6.84 -1.76
C ALA A 55 4.07 -6.10 -1.88
N ASN A 56 4.25 -4.99 -1.16
CA ASN A 56 5.49 -4.21 -1.16
C ASN A 56 6.68 -5.04 -0.68
N ARG A 57 6.49 -5.83 0.38
CA ARG A 57 7.53 -6.71 0.91
C ARG A 57 7.93 -7.80 -0.10
N LEU A 58 6.96 -8.44 -0.73
CA LEU A 58 7.21 -9.48 -1.74
C LEU A 58 7.94 -8.92 -2.98
N ILE A 59 7.62 -7.70 -3.40
CA ILE A 59 8.34 -7.03 -4.50
C ILE A 59 9.78 -6.74 -4.12
N GLU A 60 10.02 -6.25 -2.90
CA GLU A 60 11.37 -5.99 -2.40
C GLU A 60 12.20 -7.28 -2.33
N GLU A 61 11.63 -8.36 -1.77
CA GLU A 61 12.26 -9.69 -1.73
C GLU A 61 12.62 -10.18 -3.14
N LYS A 62 11.69 -10.03 -4.11
CA LYS A 62 11.95 -10.44 -5.49
C LYS A 62 13.06 -9.60 -6.14
N ARG A 63 13.09 -8.29 -5.89
CA ARG A 63 14.14 -7.40 -6.43
C ARG A 63 15.52 -7.76 -5.90
N GLN A 64 15.64 -8.07 -4.61
CA GLN A 64 16.92 -8.48 -4.00
C GLN A 64 17.42 -9.85 -4.49
N ALA A 65 16.54 -10.67 -5.06
CA ALA A 65 16.88 -11.98 -5.62
C ALA A 65 17.27 -11.94 -7.11
N VAL A 66 17.21 -10.78 -7.77
CA VAL A 66 17.70 -10.59 -9.15
C VAL A 66 19.16 -10.14 -9.07
N PRO A 67 20.15 -10.95 -9.50
CA PRO A 67 21.54 -10.51 -9.62
C PRO A 67 21.69 -9.48 -10.76
N ASP A 68 22.60 -8.51 -10.58
CA ASP A 68 22.99 -7.50 -11.58
C ASP A 68 23.37 -8.11 -12.95
#